data_AF-A0A843L395-F1
#
_entry.id   AF-A0A843L395-F1
#
_cell.length_a   1.000
_cell.length_b   1.000
_cell.length_c   1.000
_cell.angle_alpha   90.00
_cell.angle_beta   90.00
_cell.angle_gamma   90.00
#
_symmetry.space_group_name_H-M   'P 1'
#
loop_
_entity.id
_entity.type
_entity.pdbx_description
1 polymer ?
#
loop_
_entity_poly.entity_id
_entity_poly.type
_entity_poly.pdbx_seq_one_letter_code
_entity_poly.pdbx_strand_id
1 'polypeptide(L)'
;MDIDIDINEKSLYEKYPAILDLLLLDNTTKKNIIWATESYKRRGYKFHDNIYPLSVIKGKIIQPRSKKAKAEQSKRSKDSAEVFTPSWMCNKQNNLIDEAWFNRKNVFNTELNNDWIVNEEKIALPEGKTWIDYVKDTRLEISCGEAPYLVSRYDTVTGNPIETKRRIGLLDRKFRIINENCIDDGEWINHALEALKSIYGFEWQGDNLILARENILYTFIDYYVERFNKEPSEKLLIEVATIISWNIWQMDGIKCVIPNSCKVEKLVQYNLFGEEEIIESGCTGCAKGTVHGHNGIYPKIMDWGKNKKIKYIDLLGGML
;
A
#
# COMPACT_ATOMS: atom_id res chain seq x y z
N MET A 1 26.80 7.18 -2.99
CA MET A 1 26.39 6.34 -1.85
C MET A 1 25.41 5.33 -2.40
N ASP A 2 25.65 4.03 -2.23
CA ASP A 2 24.68 3.00 -2.63
C ASP A 2 23.39 3.25 -1.85
N ILE A 3 22.30 3.56 -2.58
CA ILE A 3 20.97 3.69 -1.99
C ILE A 3 20.48 2.27 -1.70
N ASP A 4 20.49 1.88 -0.44
CA ASP A 4 19.94 0.59 -0.04
C ASP A 4 18.39 0.61 -0.15
N ILE A 5 17.86 -0.25 -1.01
CA ILE A 5 16.42 -0.41 -1.23
C ILE A 5 15.72 -1.13 -0.06
N ASP A 6 16.49 -1.89 0.73
CA ASP A 6 16.02 -2.62 1.91
C ASP A 6 16.10 -1.69 3.11
N ILE A 7 14.94 -1.33 3.64
CA ILE A 7 14.84 -0.40 4.75
C ILE A 7 15.30 -1.12 6.01
N ASN A 8 16.13 -0.45 6.81
CA ASN A 8 16.61 -1.02 8.07
C ASN A 8 15.59 -0.72 9.18
N GLU A 9 14.67 -1.65 9.41
CA GLU A 9 13.59 -1.51 10.39
C GLU A 9 14.14 -1.36 11.82
N LYS A 10 15.28 -1.98 12.12
CA LYS A 10 15.96 -1.81 13.40
C LYS A 10 16.38 -0.35 13.61
N SER A 11 17.03 0.25 12.61
CA SER A 11 17.44 1.66 12.68
C SER A 11 16.24 2.60 12.75
N LEU A 12 15.16 2.31 12.01
CA LEU A 12 13.92 3.08 12.07
C LEU A 12 13.31 3.01 13.48
N TYR A 13 13.25 1.81 14.07
CA TYR A 13 12.66 1.60 15.39
C TYR A 13 13.50 2.23 16.52
N GLU A 14 14.83 2.15 16.45
CA GLU A 14 15.72 2.79 17.42
C GLU A 14 15.61 4.32 17.39
N LYS A 15 15.35 4.90 16.21
CA LYS A 15 15.24 6.35 16.03
C LYS A 15 13.83 6.87 16.30
N TYR A 16 12.80 6.17 15.82
CA TYR A 16 11.40 6.59 15.83
C TYR A 16 10.45 5.39 16.07
N PRO A 17 10.38 4.84 17.29
CA PRO A 17 9.64 3.61 17.58
C PRO A 17 8.15 3.69 17.21
N ALA A 18 7.53 4.86 17.44
CA ALA A 18 6.12 5.10 17.15
C ALA A 18 5.79 4.95 15.65
N ILE A 19 6.76 5.18 14.76
CA ILE A 19 6.55 5.08 13.31
C ILE A 19 6.33 3.63 12.91
N LEU A 20 7.18 2.71 13.36
CA LEU A 20 7.02 1.29 13.02
C LEU A 20 5.73 0.72 13.61
N ASP A 21 5.36 1.13 14.82
CA ASP A 21 4.09 0.74 15.43
C ASP A 21 2.89 1.19 14.57
N LEU A 22 2.92 2.42 14.04
CA LEU A 22 1.89 2.93 13.12
C LEU A 22 1.89 2.20 11.77
N LEU A 23 3.06 1.91 11.20
CA LEU A 23 3.17 1.17 9.95
C LEU A 23 2.73 -0.29 10.08
N LEU A 24 2.74 -0.87 11.29
CA LEU A 24 2.22 -2.21 11.56
C LEU A 24 0.74 -2.19 11.95
N LEU A 25 0.16 -1.04 12.30
CA LEU A 25 -1.22 -0.94 12.79
C LEU A 25 -2.25 -1.30 11.71
N ASP A 26 -3.20 -2.16 12.07
CA ASP A 26 -4.47 -2.32 11.39
C ASP A 26 -5.53 -1.45 12.08
N ASN A 27 -5.97 -0.41 11.36
CA ASN A 27 -6.95 0.54 11.87
C ASN A 27 -8.35 -0.05 12.10
N THR A 28 -8.65 -1.22 11.52
CA THR A 28 -9.92 -1.93 11.68
C THR A 28 -9.96 -2.68 12.99
N THR A 29 -8.96 -3.54 13.22
CA THR A 29 -8.90 -4.45 14.37
C THR A 29 -8.25 -3.82 15.60
N LYS A 30 -7.53 -2.70 15.44
CA LYS A 30 -6.72 -2.03 16.48
C LYS A 30 -5.60 -2.92 17.03
N LYS A 31 -5.21 -3.92 16.26
CA LYS A 31 -4.03 -4.77 16.44
C LYS A 31 -3.08 -4.52 15.28
N ASN A 32 -1.93 -5.18 15.28
CA ASN A 32 -1.05 -5.12 14.11
C ASN A 32 -1.64 -5.97 12.96
N ILE A 33 -1.21 -5.70 11.74
CA ILE A 33 -1.50 -6.55 10.58
C ILE A 33 -1.02 -7.99 10.83
N ILE A 34 -1.62 -8.97 10.16
CA ILE A 34 -1.25 -10.39 10.29
C ILE A 34 -0.31 -10.81 9.16
N TRP A 35 0.45 -11.89 9.34
CA TRP A 35 1.30 -12.42 8.26
C TRP A 35 0.52 -12.79 7.01
N ALA A 36 -0.63 -13.46 7.17
CA ALA A 36 -1.47 -13.97 6.09
C ALA A 36 -0.72 -14.82 5.05
N THR A 37 0.33 -15.50 5.49
CA THR A 37 1.16 -16.41 4.69
C THR A 37 1.85 -17.45 5.59
N GLU A 38 2.14 -18.62 5.03
CA GLU A 38 2.85 -19.71 5.73
C GLU A 38 4.38 -19.67 5.47
N SER A 39 4.86 -18.72 4.66
CA SER A 39 6.29 -18.59 4.28
C SER A 39 7.23 -18.48 5.48
N TYR A 40 6.74 -17.98 6.61
CA TYR A 40 7.53 -17.73 7.82
C TYR A 40 7.34 -18.80 8.92
N LYS A 41 6.65 -19.92 8.62
CA LYS A 41 6.40 -21.00 9.58
C LYS A 41 7.68 -21.60 10.16
N ARG A 42 8.74 -21.75 9.36
CA ARG A 42 10.06 -22.24 9.81
C ARG A 42 10.76 -21.28 10.77
N ARG A 43 10.37 -20.00 10.78
CA ARG A 43 10.85 -18.96 11.70
C ARG A 43 9.92 -18.81 12.92
N GLY A 44 8.89 -19.64 13.04
CA GLY A 44 7.96 -19.66 14.18
C GLY A 44 6.70 -18.82 14.01
N TYR A 45 6.50 -18.17 12.86
CA TYR A 45 5.33 -17.31 12.61
C TYR A 45 4.25 -18.06 11.83
N LYS A 46 3.01 -18.01 12.31
CA LYS A 46 1.83 -18.64 11.69
C LYS A 46 1.03 -17.62 10.88
N PHE A 47 0.17 -18.12 9.99
CA PHE A 47 -0.67 -17.29 9.13
C PHE A 47 -1.44 -16.17 9.85
N HIS A 48 -2.10 -16.49 10.98
CA HIS A 48 -2.94 -15.55 11.72
C HIS A 48 -2.19 -14.77 12.80
N ASP A 49 -0.88 -14.98 12.96
CA ASP A 49 -0.10 -14.24 13.96
C ASP A 49 0.01 -12.77 13.52
N ASN A 50 -0.08 -11.85 14.49
CA ASN A 50 0.20 -10.43 14.26
C ASN A 50 1.71 -10.22 14.03
N ILE A 51 2.05 -9.28 13.15
CA ILE A 51 3.43 -8.87 12.92
C ILE A 51 3.80 -7.81 13.96
N TYR A 52 4.68 -8.14 14.89
CA TYR A 52 5.15 -7.22 15.93
C TYR A 52 6.47 -6.54 15.50
N PRO A 53 6.82 -5.36 16.05
CA PRO A 53 8.11 -4.71 15.78
C PRO A 53 9.29 -5.66 15.99
N LEU A 54 9.26 -6.43 17.08
CA LEU A 54 10.27 -7.46 17.37
C LEU A 54 10.43 -8.52 16.28
N SER A 55 9.38 -8.77 15.50
CA SER A 55 9.39 -9.73 14.39
C SER A 55 10.12 -9.21 13.15
N VAL A 56 10.20 -7.89 12.98
CA VAL A 56 10.83 -7.27 11.79
C VAL A 56 12.22 -6.72 12.11
N ILE A 57 12.47 -6.23 13.33
CA ILE A 57 13.80 -5.72 13.73
C ILE A 57 14.82 -6.84 13.99
N LYS A 58 14.37 -8.08 14.30
CA LYS A 58 15.25 -9.21 14.62
C LYS A 58 15.70 -9.92 13.34
N GLY A 59 16.75 -9.37 12.73
CA GLY A 59 17.32 -9.89 11.50
C GLY A 59 16.55 -9.43 10.27
N LYS A 60 17.10 -9.67 9.08
CA LYS A 60 16.49 -9.27 7.80
C LYS A 60 15.41 -10.27 7.39
N ILE A 61 14.29 -10.29 8.12
CA ILE A 61 13.21 -11.28 7.92
C ILE A 61 12.33 -10.89 6.74
N ILE A 62 11.86 -9.65 6.73
CA ILE A 62 11.11 -9.06 5.63
C ILE A 62 12.12 -8.26 4.82
N GLN A 63 12.12 -8.44 3.51
CA GLN A 63 13.04 -7.77 2.60
C GLN A 63 12.34 -7.59 1.26
N PRO A 64 12.72 -6.56 0.49
CA PRO A 64 12.32 -6.40 -0.89
C PRO A 64 12.51 -7.70 -1.65
N ARG A 65 11.50 -8.04 -2.45
CA ARG A 65 11.42 -9.35 -3.05
C ARG A 65 12.58 -9.64 -4.02
N SER A 66 13.08 -8.60 -4.69
CA SER A 66 14.28 -8.66 -5.54
C SER A 66 15.54 -9.14 -4.79
N LYS A 67 15.60 -8.97 -3.46
CA LYS A 67 16.69 -9.44 -2.61
C LYS A 67 16.50 -10.85 -2.05
N LYS A 68 15.30 -11.42 -2.15
CA LYS A 68 15.03 -12.80 -1.71
C LYS A 68 15.69 -13.82 -2.64
N ALA A 69 15.96 -15.01 -2.12
CA ALA A 69 16.53 -16.09 -2.93
C ALA A 69 15.58 -16.47 -4.08
N LYS A 70 16.11 -16.77 -5.27
CA LYS A 70 15.32 -17.15 -6.47
C LYS A 70 14.34 -18.31 -6.22
N ALA A 71 14.72 -19.26 -5.37
CA ALA A 71 13.86 -20.37 -4.99
C ALA A 71 12.64 -19.92 -4.17
N GLU A 72 12.80 -18.94 -3.28
CA GLU A 72 11.70 -18.33 -2.52
C GLU A 72 10.78 -17.52 -3.43
N GLN A 73 11.35 -16.71 -4.34
CA GLN A 73 10.59 -15.97 -5.35
C GLN A 73 9.72 -16.92 -6.19
N SER A 74 10.32 -17.99 -6.74
CA SER A 74 9.62 -18.96 -7.58
C SER A 74 8.49 -19.68 -6.85
N LYS A 75 8.69 -20.01 -5.56
CA LYS A 75 7.66 -20.64 -4.75
C LYS A 75 6.49 -19.69 -4.51
N ARG A 76 6.75 -18.44 -4.13
CA ARG A 76 5.70 -17.46 -3.86
C ARG A 76 4.89 -17.10 -5.12
N SER A 77 5.51 -17.01 -6.29
CA SER A 77 4.76 -16.80 -7.55
C SER A 77 3.80 -17.95 -7.86
N LYS A 78 4.16 -19.20 -7.53
CA LYS A 78 3.27 -20.37 -7.72
C LYS A 78 2.18 -20.46 -6.66
N ASP A 79 2.55 -20.31 -5.39
CA ASP A 79 1.67 -20.60 -4.25
C ASP A 79 0.76 -19.41 -3.90
N SER A 80 1.14 -18.18 -4.26
CA SER A 80 0.44 -16.95 -3.88
C SER A 80 0.06 -16.06 -5.07
N ALA A 81 0.23 -16.56 -6.31
CA ALA A 81 -0.02 -15.81 -7.55
C ALA A 81 0.66 -14.43 -7.60
N GLU A 82 1.79 -14.30 -6.91
CA GLU A 82 2.41 -13.01 -6.66
C GLU A 82 3.35 -12.66 -7.83
N VAL A 83 2.96 -11.66 -8.62
CA VAL A 83 3.58 -11.23 -9.89
C VAL A 83 4.59 -10.12 -9.69
N PHE A 84 5.64 -10.10 -10.51
CA PHE A 84 6.63 -9.01 -10.57
C PHE A 84 6.29 -8.08 -11.72
N THR A 85 5.92 -6.84 -11.41
CA THR A 85 5.66 -5.83 -12.44
C THR A 85 6.90 -4.94 -12.56
N PRO A 86 7.71 -5.06 -13.63
CA PRO A 86 8.88 -4.20 -13.82
C PRO A 86 8.45 -2.74 -13.96
N SER A 87 9.31 -1.80 -13.56
CA SER A 87 8.96 -0.39 -13.49
C SER A 87 8.55 0.21 -14.84
N TRP A 88 9.09 -0.28 -15.96
CA TRP A 88 8.68 0.17 -17.30
C TRP A 88 7.23 -0.20 -17.62
N MET A 89 6.74 -1.34 -17.10
CA MET A 89 5.35 -1.76 -17.27
C MET A 89 4.42 -0.95 -16.36
N CYS A 90 4.82 -0.71 -15.11
CA CYS A 90 4.10 0.20 -14.22
C CYS A 90 4.00 1.60 -14.83
N ASN A 91 5.10 2.10 -15.40
CA ASN A 91 5.17 3.39 -16.05
C ASN A 91 4.16 3.51 -17.20
N LYS A 92 4.10 2.50 -18.06
CA LYS A 92 3.17 2.44 -19.18
C LYS A 92 1.71 2.53 -18.73
N GLN A 93 1.34 1.82 -17.68
CA GLN A 93 -0.04 1.87 -17.16
C GLN A 93 -0.35 3.19 -16.47
N ASN A 94 0.59 3.73 -15.68
CA ASN A 94 0.43 5.05 -15.08
C ASN A 94 0.33 6.16 -16.15
N ASN A 95 1.02 6.02 -17.28
CA ASN A 95 0.88 6.94 -18.41
C ASN A 95 -0.53 6.93 -19.02
N LEU A 96 -1.19 5.77 -19.15
CA LEU A 96 -2.59 5.71 -19.62
C LEU A 96 -3.53 6.50 -18.70
N ILE A 97 -3.29 6.42 -17.39
CA ILE A 97 -4.05 7.12 -16.38
C ILE A 97 -3.85 8.64 -16.49
N ASP A 98 -2.60 9.08 -16.68
CA ASP A 98 -2.30 10.51 -16.84
C ASP A 98 -2.73 11.05 -18.20
N GLU A 99 -2.65 10.25 -19.26
CA GLU A 99 -3.17 10.61 -20.58
C GLU A 99 -4.64 10.97 -20.51
N ALA A 100 -5.44 10.18 -19.79
CA ALA A 100 -6.84 10.45 -19.56
C ALA A 100 -7.09 11.70 -18.69
N TRP A 101 -6.18 12.02 -17.75
CA TRP A 101 -6.35 13.19 -16.89
C TRP A 101 -5.92 14.50 -17.56
N PHE A 102 -4.80 14.48 -18.28
CA PHE A 102 -4.15 15.63 -18.93
C PHE A 102 -4.61 15.84 -20.38
N ASN A 103 -5.36 14.90 -20.97
CA ASN A 103 -5.79 14.91 -22.37
C ASN A 103 -4.62 14.98 -23.38
N ARG A 104 -3.45 14.43 -23.02
CA ARG A 104 -2.27 14.35 -23.91
C ARG A 104 -1.30 13.26 -23.46
N LYS A 105 -0.51 12.77 -24.41
CA LYS A 105 0.56 11.79 -24.17
C LYS A 105 1.82 12.42 -23.59
N ASN A 106 2.70 11.55 -23.10
CA ASN A 106 4.05 11.87 -22.67
C ASN A 106 4.13 13.02 -21.65
N VAL A 107 3.23 12.99 -20.66
CA VAL A 107 3.15 14.05 -19.64
C VAL A 107 4.42 14.06 -18.80
N PHE A 108 4.72 12.95 -18.11
CA PHE A 108 5.85 12.85 -17.19
C PHE A 108 7.11 12.27 -17.84
N ASN A 109 6.94 11.41 -18.84
CA ASN A 109 8.02 10.76 -19.57
C ASN A 109 7.53 10.23 -20.91
N THR A 110 8.46 9.83 -21.77
CA THR A 110 8.19 9.10 -23.01
C THR A 110 8.62 7.64 -22.85
N GLU A 111 7.72 6.71 -23.16
CA GLU A 111 7.97 5.27 -23.09
C GLU A 111 8.99 4.83 -24.14
N LEU A 112 9.93 3.97 -23.72
CA LEU A 112 10.76 3.14 -24.58
C LEU A 112 10.36 1.67 -24.35
N ASN A 113 11.05 0.71 -24.99
CA ASN A 113 10.70 -0.71 -24.88
C ASN A 113 10.70 -1.22 -23.42
N ASN A 114 11.82 -1.06 -22.71
CA ASN A 114 11.99 -1.49 -21.31
C ASN A 114 12.55 -0.36 -20.42
N ASP A 115 12.39 0.90 -20.84
CA ASP A 115 12.87 2.09 -20.14
C ASP A 115 11.98 3.29 -20.51
N TRP A 116 12.31 4.50 -20.02
CA TRP A 116 11.62 5.74 -20.35
C TRP A 116 12.57 6.94 -20.28
N ILE A 117 12.23 7.98 -21.05
CA ILE A 117 12.94 9.27 -21.03
C ILE A 117 12.09 10.26 -20.25
N VAL A 118 12.65 10.83 -19.18
CA VAL A 118 11.97 11.83 -18.34
C VAL A 118 11.67 13.08 -19.17
N ASN A 119 10.46 13.63 -19.01
CA ASN A 119 10.16 14.96 -19.49
C ASN A 119 10.78 15.97 -18.51
N GLU A 120 11.79 16.74 -18.92
CA GLU A 120 12.48 17.72 -18.06
C GLU A 120 11.72 19.05 -17.96
N GLU A 121 10.76 19.31 -18.85
CA GLU A 121 9.99 20.55 -18.85
C GLU A 121 8.96 20.57 -17.72
N LYS A 122 8.64 21.77 -17.24
CA LYS A 122 7.54 21.96 -16.28
C LYS A 122 6.22 21.44 -16.89
N ILE A 123 5.47 20.68 -16.11
CA ILE A 123 4.23 20.06 -16.57
C ILE A 123 3.15 21.11 -16.78
N ALA A 124 2.71 21.27 -18.03
CA ALA A 124 1.54 22.08 -18.36
C ALA A 124 0.24 21.36 -17.99
N LEU A 125 -0.66 22.08 -17.31
CA LEU A 125 -1.98 21.62 -16.87
C LEU A 125 -3.01 21.79 -18.00
N PRO A 126 -4.03 20.91 -18.09
CA PRO A 126 -5.11 21.06 -19.06
C PRO A 126 -6.04 22.23 -18.69
N GLU A 127 -6.76 22.75 -19.68
CA GLU A 127 -7.73 23.83 -19.48
C GLU A 127 -8.79 23.44 -18.44
N GLY A 128 -9.10 24.36 -17.52
CA GLY A 128 -10.12 24.16 -16.49
C GLY A 128 -9.71 23.28 -15.30
N LYS A 129 -8.47 22.78 -15.23
CA LYS A 129 -7.95 22.05 -14.06
C LYS A 129 -6.73 22.76 -13.46
N THR A 130 -6.58 22.63 -12.15
CA THR A 130 -5.43 23.10 -11.40
C THR A 130 -4.49 21.95 -11.05
N TRP A 131 -3.25 22.28 -10.67
CA TRP A 131 -2.30 21.27 -10.16
C TRP A 131 -2.77 20.67 -8.83
N ILE A 132 -3.55 21.41 -8.03
CA ILE A 132 -4.14 20.93 -6.77
C ILE A 132 -5.17 19.83 -7.07
N ASP A 133 -5.94 19.96 -8.16
CA ASP A 133 -6.88 18.92 -8.58
C ASP A 133 -6.15 17.60 -8.89
N TYR A 134 -4.98 17.67 -9.53
CA TYR A 134 -4.15 16.48 -9.77
C TYR A 134 -3.62 15.88 -8.47
N VAL A 135 -3.16 16.72 -7.54
CA VAL A 135 -2.67 16.29 -6.23
C VAL A 135 -3.76 15.58 -5.43
N LYS A 136 -5.01 16.05 -5.49
CA LYS A 136 -6.14 15.48 -4.76
C LYS A 136 -6.85 14.33 -5.49
N ASP A 137 -6.54 14.09 -6.76
CA ASP A 137 -7.14 13.02 -7.55
C ASP A 137 -6.89 11.65 -6.91
N THR A 138 -7.95 10.95 -6.52
CA THR A 138 -7.84 9.75 -5.70
C THR A 138 -7.47 8.52 -6.54
N ARG A 139 -6.44 7.79 -6.12
CA ARG A 139 -5.95 6.58 -6.80
C ARG A 139 -5.93 5.39 -5.85
N LEU A 140 -6.27 4.21 -6.36
CA LEU A 140 -6.24 2.96 -5.60
C LEU A 140 -5.43 1.91 -6.36
N GLU A 141 -4.38 1.38 -5.74
CA GLU A 141 -3.68 0.19 -6.23
C GLU A 141 -4.25 -1.07 -5.54
N ILE A 142 -4.94 -1.92 -6.31
CA ILE A 142 -5.50 -3.17 -5.81
C ILE A 142 -4.42 -4.25 -5.73
N SER A 143 -4.43 -5.09 -4.68
CA SER A 143 -3.41 -6.14 -4.45
C SER A 143 -1.99 -5.61 -4.66
N CYS A 144 -1.64 -4.55 -3.92
CA CYS A 144 -0.53 -3.67 -4.26
C CYS A 144 0.86 -4.29 -4.06
N GLY A 145 1.01 -5.45 -3.42
CA GLY A 145 2.33 -6.01 -3.14
C GLY A 145 3.22 -5.00 -2.40
N GLU A 146 4.32 -4.57 -3.04
CA GLU A 146 5.26 -3.55 -2.53
C GLU A 146 4.91 -2.11 -2.97
N ALA A 147 3.73 -1.91 -3.55
CA ALA A 147 3.16 -0.69 -4.12
C ALA A 147 3.90 -0.07 -5.33
N PRO A 148 4.31 -0.86 -6.35
CA PRO A 148 5.10 -0.37 -7.47
C PRO A 148 4.37 0.58 -8.43
N TYR A 149 3.03 0.67 -8.38
CA TYR A 149 2.30 1.69 -9.15
C TYR A 149 2.15 2.99 -8.37
N LEU A 150 2.10 2.94 -7.03
CA LEU A 150 2.05 4.13 -6.18
C LEU A 150 3.41 4.82 -6.03
N VAL A 151 4.47 4.04 -5.81
CA VAL A 151 5.84 4.54 -5.58
C VAL A 151 6.86 3.64 -6.25
N SER A 152 7.97 4.23 -6.70
CA SER A 152 8.96 3.52 -7.51
C SER A 152 10.38 3.79 -7.04
N ARG A 153 10.65 3.52 -5.76
CA ARG A 153 12.01 3.64 -5.18
C ARG A 153 13.04 2.73 -5.87
N TYR A 154 12.59 1.63 -6.42
CA TYR A 154 13.41 0.65 -7.15
C TYR A 154 12.56 -0.13 -8.15
N ASP A 155 13.23 -0.78 -9.09
CA ASP A 155 12.59 -1.75 -9.98
C ASP A 155 12.40 -3.09 -9.27
N THR A 156 11.16 -3.59 -9.23
CA THR A 156 10.79 -4.78 -8.43
C THR A 156 11.39 -6.09 -8.95
N VAL A 157 11.87 -6.12 -10.20
CA VAL A 157 12.48 -7.30 -10.83
C VAL A 157 13.99 -7.31 -10.57
N THR A 158 14.65 -6.18 -10.81
CA THR A 158 16.12 -6.06 -10.74
C THR A 158 16.61 -5.65 -9.35
N GLY A 159 15.78 -4.98 -8.55
CA GLY A 159 16.17 -4.35 -7.29
C GLY A 159 17.03 -3.09 -7.47
N ASN A 160 17.19 -2.59 -8.69
CA ASN A 160 17.97 -1.39 -8.93
C ASN A 160 17.23 -0.15 -8.42
N PRO A 161 17.87 0.71 -7.62
CA PRO A 161 17.25 1.95 -7.13
C PRO A 161 16.94 2.90 -8.30
N ILE A 162 15.87 3.67 -8.15
CA ILE A 162 15.44 4.69 -9.12
C ILE A 162 15.50 6.06 -8.43
N GLU A 163 16.30 6.96 -9.00
CA GLU A 163 16.42 8.34 -8.55
C GLU A 163 15.10 9.09 -8.67
N THR A 164 14.83 10.01 -7.74
CA THR A 164 13.55 10.73 -7.60
C THR A 164 13.02 11.29 -8.93
N LYS A 165 13.87 11.92 -9.74
CA LYS A 165 13.48 12.50 -11.04
C LYS A 165 13.02 11.47 -12.07
N ARG A 166 13.50 10.23 -11.98
CA ARG A 166 13.12 9.12 -12.88
C ARG A 166 11.94 8.32 -12.37
N ARG A 167 11.47 8.55 -11.16
CA ARG A 167 10.39 7.77 -10.55
C ARG A 167 9.06 7.96 -11.30
N ILE A 168 8.28 6.89 -11.35
CA ILE A 168 7.08 6.73 -12.16
C ILE A 168 5.80 6.51 -11.35
N GLY A 169 5.91 6.35 -10.03
CA GLY A 169 4.77 6.07 -9.17
C GLY A 169 3.75 7.20 -9.17
N LEU A 170 2.47 6.90 -8.95
CA LEU A 170 1.42 7.91 -8.91
C LEU A 170 1.66 8.95 -7.81
N LEU A 171 2.23 8.57 -6.67
CA LEU A 171 2.64 9.50 -5.62
C LEU A 171 3.90 10.29 -6.03
N ASP A 172 4.87 9.64 -6.68
CA ASP A 172 6.08 10.30 -7.21
C ASP A 172 5.71 11.43 -8.19
N ARG A 173 4.74 11.16 -9.09
CA ARG A 173 4.19 12.14 -10.04
C ARG A 173 3.48 13.29 -9.35
N LYS A 174 2.71 13.02 -8.28
CA LYS A 174 2.10 14.07 -7.45
C LYS A 174 3.16 14.94 -6.77
N PHE A 175 4.21 14.34 -6.19
CA PHE A 175 5.31 15.12 -5.59
C PHE A 175 6.07 15.95 -6.60
N ARG A 176 6.26 15.45 -7.83
CA ARG A 176 6.80 16.27 -8.93
C ARG A 176 5.92 17.50 -9.21
N ILE A 177 4.61 17.31 -9.37
CA ILE A 177 3.67 18.42 -9.59
C ILE A 177 3.72 19.43 -8.43
N ILE A 178 3.82 18.97 -7.18
CA ILE A 178 3.97 19.84 -6.01
C ILE A 178 5.29 20.62 -6.08
N ASN A 179 6.41 19.95 -6.36
CA ASN A 179 7.73 20.58 -6.47
C ASN A 179 7.79 21.67 -7.54
N GLU A 180 7.12 21.47 -8.68
CA GLU A 180 7.11 22.43 -9.79
C GLU A 180 6.23 23.66 -9.53
N ASN A 181 5.33 23.62 -8.54
CA ASN A 181 4.31 24.65 -8.33
C ASN A 181 4.36 25.33 -6.94
N CYS A 182 4.78 24.63 -5.88
CA CYS A 182 4.88 25.22 -4.54
C CYS A 182 6.16 26.03 -4.37
N ILE A 183 5.98 27.32 -4.06
CA ILE A 183 7.07 28.23 -3.76
C ILE A 183 7.39 28.19 -2.26
N ASP A 184 6.37 28.09 -1.42
CA ASP A 184 6.50 28.08 0.03
C ASP A 184 6.69 26.68 0.60
N ASP A 185 7.52 26.59 1.65
CA ASP A 185 7.90 25.36 2.32
C ASP A 185 6.76 24.78 3.19
N GLY A 186 5.96 25.64 3.82
CA GLY A 186 4.77 25.22 4.56
C GLY A 186 3.66 24.75 3.63
N GLU A 187 3.45 25.46 2.52
CA GLU A 187 2.54 25.04 1.44
C GLU A 187 2.92 23.66 0.90
N TRP A 188 4.20 23.42 0.63
CA TRP A 188 4.67 22.12 0.15
C TRP A 188 4.27 20.98 1.08
N ILE A 189 4.47 21.14 2.39
CA ILE A 189 4.13 20.10 3.38
C ILE A 189 2.62 19.81 3.35
N ASN A 190 1.79 20.85 3.30
CA ASN A 190 0.34 20.68 3.23
C ASN A 190 -0.08 19.88 1.98
N HIS A 191 0.45 20.23 0.81
CA HIS A 191 0.11 19.52 -0.43
C HIS A 191 0.71 18.12 -0.50
N ALA A 192 1.87 17.88 0.12
CA ALA A 192 2.45 16.55 0.24
C ALA A 192 1.56 15.63 1.11
N LEU A 193 1.00 16.15 2.20
CA LEU A 193 0.02 15.43 3.02
C LEU A 193 -1.28 15.16 2.25
N GLU A 194 -1.76 16.12 1.45
CA GLU A 194 -2.93 15.91 0.58
C GLU A 194 -2.66 14.83 -0.51
N ALA A 195 -1.46 14.81 -1.09
CA ALA A 195 -1.05 13.75 -2.02
C ALA A 195 -1.09 12.38 -1.34
N LEU A 196 -0.53 12.24 -0.13
CA LEU A 196 -0.57 11.00 0.64
C LEU A 196 -2.01 10.56 0.95
N LYS A 197 -2.88 11.50 1.36
CA LYS A 197 -4.31 11.22 1.62
C LYS A 197 -5.06 10.75 0.38
N SER A 198 -4.63 11.15 -0.82
CA SER A 198 -5.27 10.79 -2.10
C SER A 198 -4.85 9.42 -2.66
N ILE A 199 -3.83 8.78 -2.08
CA ILE A 199 -3.30 7.51 -2.57
C ILE A 199 -3.72 6.38 -1.64
N TYR A 200 -4.31 5.33 -2.19
CA TYR A 200 -4.81 4.17 -1.47
C TYR A 200 -4.27 2.87 -2.06
N GLY A 201 -4.25 1.81 -1.27
CA GLY A 201 -3.88 0.47 -1.70
C GLY A 201 -4.29 -0.59 -0.71
N PHE A 202 -4.45 -1.83 -1.18
CA PHE A 202 -4.64 -2.95 -0.26
C PHE A 202 -3.85 -4.17 -0.69
N GLU A 203 -3.48 -4.99 0.29
CA GLU A 203 -2.71 -6.21 0.07
C GLU A 203 -3.21 -7.34 0.98
N TRP A 204 -3.11 -8.58 0.53
CA TRP A 204 -3.41 -9.75 1.33
C TRP A 204 -2.28 -10.04 2.32
N GLN A 205 -1.04 -10.15 1.84
CA GLN A 205 0.10 -10.63 2.61
C GLN A 205 0.71 -9.50 3.46
N GLY A 206 0.79 -9.72 4.78
CA GLY A 206 1.24 -8.67 5.70
C GLY A 206 2.70 -8.25 5.50
N ASP A 207 3.55 -9.15 5.01
CA ASP A 207 4.95 -8.85 4.74
C ASP A 207 5.12 -7.95 3.51
N ASN A 208 4.29 -8.14 2.48
CA ASN A 208 4.24 -7.22 1.34
C ASN A 208 3.64 -5.87 1.75
N LEU A 209 2.56 -5.90 2.55
CA LEU A 209 1.89 -4.70 3.01
C LEU A 209 2.82 -3.77 3.81
N ILE A 210 3.67 -4.30 4.71
CA ILE A 210 4.63 -3.47 5.44
C ILE A 210 5.67 -2.85 4.49
N LEU A 211 6.18 -3.61 3.51
CA LEU A 211 7.10 -3.09 2.49
C LEU A 211 6.47 -1.96 1.66
N ALA A 212 5.20 -2.09 1.27
CA ALA A 212 4.46 -1.02 0.58
C ALA A 212 4.37 0.25 1.46
N ARG A 213 4.00 0.09 2.73
CA ARG A 213 3.87 1.21 3.69
C ARG A 213 5.22 1.91 3.91
N GLU A 214 6.29 1.13 4.06
CA GLU A 214 7.66 1.61 4.18
C GLU A 214 8.15 2.33 2.91
N ASN A 215 7.90 1.76 1.73
CA ASN A 215 8.24 2.40 0.46
C ASN A 215 7.56 3.75 0.30
N ILE A 216 6.30 3.89 0.71
CA ILE A 216 5.57 5.16 0.67
C ILE A 216 6.15 6.17 1.67
N LEU A 217 6.44 5.75 2.91
CA LEU A 217 7.07 6.60 3.92
C LEU A 217 8.42 7.12 3.43
N TYR A 218 9.29 6.23 2.94
CA TYR A 218 10.61 6.63 2.47
C TYR A 218 10.56 7.43 1.18
N THR A 219 9.54 7.25 0.33
CA THR A 219 9.32 8.15 -0.81
C THR A 219 9.04 9.56 -0.33
N PHE A 220 8.16 9.75 0.67
CA PHE A 220 7.95 11.06 1.27
C PHE A 220 9.25 11.65 1.84
N ILE A 221 10.05 10.85 2.57
CA ILE A 221 11.34 11.29 3.13
C ILE A 221 12.30 11.71 2.02
N ASP A 222 12.43 10.92 0.94
CA ASP A 222 13.32 11.22 -0.19
C ASP A 222 13.00 12.59 -0.80
N TYR A 223 11.72 12.85 -1.12
CA TYR A 223 11.28 14.13 -1.68
C TYR A 223 11.41 15.29 -0.67
N TYR A 224 11.18 15.03 0.63
CA TYR A 224 11.38 16.04 1.68
C TYR A 224 12.87 16.41 1.78
N VAL A 225 13.76 15.43 1.89
CA VAL A 225 15.21 15.68 1.98
C VAL A 225 15.72 16.38 0.73
N GLU A 226 15.27 16.00 -0.47
CA GLU A 226 15.64 16.66 -1.71
C GLU A 226 15.26 18.15 -1.71
N ARG A 227 14.08 18.51 -1.19
CA ARG A 227 13.61 19.90 -1.12
C ARG A 227 14.28 20.71 0.00
N PHE A 228 14.28 20.17 1.22
CA PHE A 228 14.62 20.93 2.43
C PHE A 228 16.07 20.73 2.88
N ASN A 229 16.80 19.80 2.27
CA ASN A 229 18.16 19.41 2.62
C ASN A 229 18.32 19.04 4.12
N LYS A 230 17.26 18.46 4.70
CA LYS A 230 17.20 18.00 6.10
C LYS A 230 16.15 16.91 6.26
N GLU A 231 16.26 16.16 7.35
CA GLU A 231 15.27 15.14 7.72
C GLU A 231 13.95 15.75 8.22
N PRO A 232 12.79 15.12 7.96
CA PRO A 232 11.52 15.50 8.56
C PRO A 232 11.54 15.39 10.09
N SER A 233 10.77 16.23 10.76
CA SER A 233 10.54 16.08 12.21
C SER A 233 9.77 14.80 12.52
N GLU A 234 10.02 14.20 13.69
CA GLU A 234 9.27 13.01 14.15
C GLU A 234 7.76 13.24 14.16
N LYS A 235 7.30 14.42 14.57
CA LYS A 235 5.87 14.79 14.54
C LYS A 235 5.27 14.67 13.16
N LEU A 236 5.99 15.13 12.13
CA LEU A 236 5.54 15.05 10.73
C LEU A 236 5.56 13.60 10.24
N LEU A 237 6.58 12.82 10.61
CA LEU A 237 6.63 11.39 10.27
C LEU A 237 5.46 10.61 10.91
N ILE A 238 5.07 10.93 12.14
CA ILE A 238 3.91 10.33 12.82
C ILE A 238 2.62 10.62 12.05
N GLU A 239 2.45 11.84 11.56
CA GLU A 239 1.30 12.22 10.74
C GLU A 239 1.28 11.46 9.42
N VAL A 240 2.41 11.38 8.72
CA VAL A 240 2.57 10.62 7.47
C VAL A 240 2.30 9.13 7.69
N ALA A 241 2.90 8.51 8.71
CA ALA A 241 2.68 7.11 9.05
C ALA A 241 1.22 6.82 9.42
N THR A 242 0.55 7.76 10.08
CA THR A 242 -0.88 7.67 10.39
C THR A 242 -1.70 7.63 9.09
N ILE A 243 -1.43 8.53 8.13
CA ILE A 243 -2.11 8.54 6.83
C ILE A 243 -1.89 7.21 6.11
N ILE A 244 -0.63 6.76 6.02
CA ILE A 244 -0.26 5.50 5.38
C ILE A 244 -1.02 4.31 6.00
N SER A 245 -1.09 4.24 7.33
CA SER A 245 -1.78 3.14 8.04
C SER A 245 -3.29 3.06 7.78
N TRP A 246 -3.92 4.18 7.39
CA TRP A 246 -5.33 4.25 7.00
C TRP A 246 -5.53 3.94 5.52
N ASN A 247 -4.61 4.38 4.67
CA ASN A 247 -4.75 4.35 3.23
C ASN A 247 -4.27 3.06 2.58
N ILE A 248 -3.32 2.38 3.22
CA ILE A 248 -2.70 1.16 2.73
C ILE A 248 -3.05 0.04 3.71
N TRP A 249 -4.07 -0.78 3.43
CA TRP A 249 -4.64 -1.71 4.43
C TRP A 249 -4.60 -3.19 4.01
N GLN A 250 -4.76 -4.09 4.99
CA GLN A 250 -4.77 -5.53 4.72
C GLN A 250 -6.18 -5.99 4.33
N MET A 251 -6.33 -6.71 3.21
CA MET A 251 -7.64 -7.17 2.75
C MET A 251 -7.57 -8.34 1.77
N ASP A 252 -8.55 -9.24 1.86
CA ASP A 252 -8.94 -10.17 0.81
C ASP A 252 -9.63 -9.39 -0.32
N GLY A 253 -8.98 -9.24 -1.47
CA GLY A 253 -9.50 -8.48 -2.61
C GLY A 253 -10.76 -9.07 -3.27
N ILE A 254 -11.08 -10.35 -3.00
CA ILE A 254 -12.27 -11.01 -3.54
C ILE A 254 -13.45 -10.85 -2.57
N LYS A 255 -13.20 -11.06 -1.27
CA LYS A 255 -14.23 -11.07 -0.23
C LYS A 255 -14.43 -9.73 0.48
N CYS A 256 -13.52 -8.78 0.25
CA CYS A 256 -13.46 -7.47 0.91
C CYS A 256 -13.45 -7.54 2.45
N VAL A 257 -12.88 -8.60 3.02
CA VAL A 257 -12.71 -8.79 4.46
C VAL A 257 -11.22 -8.95 4.81
N ILE A 258 -10.85 -8.83 6.08
CA ILE A 258 -9.51 -9.20 6.55
C ILE A 258 -9.23 -10.66 6.16
N PRO A 259 -8.02 -11.02 5.68
CA PRO A 259 -7.69 -12.37 5.24
C PRO A 259 -8.12 -13.45 6.23
N ASN A 260 -8.86 -14.45 5.73
CA ASN A 260 -9.42 -15.57 6.50
C ASN A 260 -10.22 -15.17 7.75
N SER A 261 -10.86 -14.00 7.76
CA SER A 261 -11.68 -13.57 8.90
C SER A 261 -13.13 -14.07 8.88
N CYS A 262 -13.62 -14.62 7.75
CA CYS A 262 -14.91 -15.31 7.70
C CYS A 262 -14.91 -16.54 8.60
N LYS A 263 -16.06 -16.82 9.23
CA LYS A 263 -16.19 -17.92 10.18
C LYS A 263 -17.32 -18.86 9.76
N VAL A 264 -17.19 -20.12 10.17
CA VAL A 264 -18.31 -21.04 10.23
C VAL A 264 -18.94 -20.87 11.61
N GLU A 265 -20.20 -20.47 11.66
CA GLU A 265 -20.94 -20.40 12.92
C GLU A 265 -21.41 -21.82 13.27
N LYS A 266 -21.16 -22.26 14.49
CA LYS A 266 -21.66 -23.53 15.02
C LYS A 266 -22.79 -23.22 15.99
N LEU A 267 -24.02 -23.49 15.58
CA LEU A 267 -25.20 -23.40 16.44
C LEU A 267 -25.40 -24.77 17.08
N VAL A 268 -25.29 -24.84 18.40
CA VAL A 268 -25.68 -26.04 19.15
C VAL A 268 -27.17 -25.92 19.43
N GLN A 269 -27.94 -26.84 18.87
CA GLN A 269 -29.36 -27.04 19.17
C GLN A 269 -29.53 -28.38 19.89
N TYR A 270 -30.60 -28.53 20.66
CA TYR A 270 -30.96 -29.82 21.26
C TYR A 270 -32.19 -30.36 20.52
N ASN A 271 -32.12 -31.61 20.07
CA ASN A 271 -33.27 -32.24 19.43
C ASN A 271 -34.37 -32.57 20.46
N LEU A 272 -35.51 -33.08 20.00
CA LEU A 272 -36.66 -33.43 20.86
C LEU A 272 -36.31 -34.46 21.96
N PHE A 273 -35.19 -35.19 21.82
CA PHE A 273 -34.70 -36.18 22.77
C PHE A 273 -33.58 -35.66 23.69
N GLY A 274 -33.24 -34.37 23.61
CA GLY A 274 -32.20 -33.74 24.43
C GLY A 274 -30.76 -34.04 23.96
N GLU A 275 -30.58 -34.57 22.76
CA GLU A 275 -29.26 -34.80 22.17
C GLU A 275 -28.74 -33.53 21.51
N GLU A 276 -27.43 -33.28 21.62
CA GLU A 276 -26.76 -32.14 20.98
C GLU A 276 -26.69 -32.33 19.46
N GLU A 277 -27.25 -31.36 18.73
CA GLU A 277 -27.17 -31.22 17.28
C GLU A 277 -26.35 -29.97 16.94
N ILE A 278 -25.20 -30.15 16.28
CA ILE A 278 -24.35 -29.04 15.84
C ILE A 278 -24.74 -28.66 14.41
N ILE A 279 -25.42 -27.53 14.25
CA ILE A 279 -25.72 -26.93 12.96
C ILE A 279 -24.58 -25.97 12.60
N GLU A 280 -23.80 -26.33 11.58
CA GLU A 280 -22.79 -25.44 11.04
C GLU A 280 -23.41 -24.53 9.97
N SER A 281 -23.65 -23.25 10.30
CA SER A 281 -24.02 -22.24 9.30
C SER A 281 -22.75 -21.55 8.77
N GLY A 282 -22.33 -21.95 7.58
CA GLY A 282 -21.21 -21.34 6.88
C GLY A 282 -21.48 -19.90 6.45
N CYS A 283 -20.41 -19.17 6.11
CA CYS A 283 -20.51 -17.81 5.58
C CYS A 283 -21.25 -17.80 4.23
N THR A 284 -22.39 -17.10 4.14
CA THR A 284 -23.23 -17.04 2.94
C THR A 284 -22.49 -16.43 1.74
N GLY A 285 -21.72 -15.35 1.95
CA GLY A 285 -20.87 -14.76 0.91
C GLY A 285 -19.84 -15.74 0.34
N CYS A 286 -19.18 -16.53 1.20
CA CYS A 286 -18.25 -17.58 0.75
C CYS A 286 -18.95 -18.68 -0.04
N ALA A 287 -20.14 -19.10 0.40
CA ALA A 287 -20.91 -20.13 -0.29
C ALA A 287 -21.40 -19.68 -1.68
N LYS A 288 -21.76 -18.40 -1.81
CA LYS A 288 -22.27 -17.81 -3.06
C LYS A 288 -21.16 -17.25 -3.98
N GLY A 289 -19.94 -17.08 -3.47
CA GLY A 289 -18.86 -16.41 -4.20
C GLY A 289 -19.13 -14.94 -4.48
N THR A 290 -19.93 -14.27 -3.64
CA THR A 290 -20.32 -12.86 -3.81
C THR A 290 -19.44 -11.94 -2.96
N VAL A 291 -19.18 -10.72 -3.42
CA VAL A 291 -18.45 -9.71 -2.64
C VAL A 291 -19.20 -9.25 -1.38
N HIS A 292 -20.53 -9.37 -1.39
CA HIS A 292 -21.40 -9.07 -0.25
C HIS A 292 -21.83 -10.33 0.51
N GLY A 293 -22.30 -10.16 1.75
CA GLY A 293 -22.82 -11.25 2.57
C GLY A 293 -21.74 -12.04 3.30
N HIS A 294 -20.51 -11.54 3.36
CA HIS A 294 -19.50 -12.13 4.23
C HIS A 294 -19.77 -11.80 5.70
N ASN A 295 -19.56 -12.79 6.59
CA ASN A 295 -19.58 -12.61 8.05
C ASN A 295 -18.18 -12.34 8.63
N GLY A 296 -17.20 -12.06 7.77
CA GLY A 296 -15.85 -11.70 8.16
C GLY A 296 -15.74 -10.25 8.63
N ILE A 297 -14.51 -9.84 8.95
CA ILE A 297 -14.23 -8.48 9.42
C ILE A 297 -13.99 -7.59 8.20
N TYR A 298 -14.90 -6.67 7.91
CA TYR A 298 -14.72 -5.69 6.83
C TYR A 298 -13.73 -4.59 7.24
N PRO A 299 -12.67 -4.34 6.45
CA PRO A 299 -11.72 -3.27 6.72
C PRO A 299 -12.37 -1.89 6.72
N LYS A 300 -11.87 -1.03 7.61
CA LYS A 300 -12.22 0.39 7.66
C LYS A 300 -11.09 1.21 7.05
N ILE A 301 -11.46 2.15 6.20
CA ILE A 301 -10.56 3.14 5.61
C ILE A 301 -10.99 4.56 6.02
N MET A 302 -10.10 5.53 5.83
CA MET A 302 -10.41 6.94 6.05
C MET A 302 -10.90 7.59 4.75
N ASP A 303 -12.11 8.15 4.76
CA ASP A 303 -12.54 9.17 3.82
C ASP A 303 -12.04 10.52 4.35
N TRP A 304 -10.90 10.99 3.83
CA TRP A 304 -10.27 12.23 4.28
C TRP A 304 -11.11 13.47 3.95
N GLY A 305 -11.85 13.45 2.84
CA GLY A 305 -12.72 14.56 2.43
C GLY A 305 -13.87 14.80 3.41
N LYS A 306 -14.40 13.72 4.01
CA LYS A 306 -15.45 13.79 5.05
C LYS A 306 -14.93 13.63 6.47
N ASN A 307 -13.62 13.44 6.63
CA ASN A 307 -12.97 13.07 7.89
C ASN A 307 -13.71 11.92 8.63
N LYS A 308 -14.07 10.87 7.88
CA LYS A 308 -14.93 9.78 8.37
C LYS A 308 -14.32 8.42 8.09
N LYS A 309 -14.44 7.52 9.07
CA LYS A 309 -14.12 6.10 8.93
C LYS A 309 -15.29 5.39 8.25
N ILE A 310 -15.03 4.73 7.12
CA ILE A 310 -16.04 3.98 6.34
C ILE A 310 -15.56 2.55 6.13
N LYS A 311 -16.45 1.60 5.85
CA LYS A 311 -16.01 0.27 5.40
C LYS A 311 -15.74 0.33 3.91
N TYR A 312 -14.66 -0.29 3.44
CA TYR A 312 -14.34 -0.31 2.01
C TYR A 312 -15.48 -0.91 1.17
N ILE A 313 -16.12 -1.97 1.68
CA ILE A 313 -17.25 -2.63 1.00
C ILE A 313 -18.42 -1.70 0.71
N ASP A 314 -18.62 -0.64 1.51
CA ASP A 314 -19.71 0.32 1.32
C ASP A 314 -19.49 1.19 0.06
N LEU A 315 -18.27 1.22 -0.48
CA LEU A 315 -17.94 1.89 -1.75
C LEU A 315 -18.28 1.03 -2.97
N LEU A 316 -18.33 -0.29 -2.80
CA LEU A 316 -18.67 -1.24 -3.84
C LEU A 316 -20.19 -1.47 -3.83
N GLY A 317 -20.98 -0.44 -4.13
CA GLY A 317 -22.44 -0.53 -3.88
C GLY A 317 -23.32 0.58 -4.44
N GLY A 318 -22.88 1.30 -5.47
CA GLY A 318 -23.65 2.33 -6.16
C GLY A 318 -24.72 1.83 -7.15
N MET A 319 -25.26 0.62 -7.00
CA MET A 319 -26.52 0.18 -7.61
C MET A 319 -27.18 -0.86 -6.69
N LEU A 320 -28.12 -0.39 -5.86
CA LEU A 320 -29.20 -1.23 -5.32
C LEU A 320 -30.38 -1.17 -6.30
#